data_AF-G9MS03-F1
#
_entry.id   AF-G9MS03-F1
#
_cell.length_a   1.000
_cell.length_b   1.000
_cell.length_c   1.000
_cell.angle_alpha   90.00
_cell.angle_beta   90.00
_cell.angle_gamma   90.00
#
_symmetry.space_group_name_H-M   'P 1'
#
loop_
_entity.id
_entity.type
_entity.pdbx_description
1 polymer ?
#
loop_
_entity_poly.entity_id
_entity_poly.type
_entity_poly.pdbx_seq_one_letter_code
_entity_poly.pdbx_strand_id
1 'polypeptide(L)'
;GISNIILLSTFIYATAPASGGHLNPMISFSAILTGLCSVPRGILYMCGQTLGGALAGGILLGVWGPERATSLKGGGCWYDPSQANPGQIYLNEVFASFVLLFLSFGVGLDPRQAALFGPRMGPLLVGASLGLVSFSTSGIIPGYAGA
;
A
#
# COMPACT_ATOMS: atom_id res chain seq x y z
N GLY A 1 10.85 -0.83 2.58
CA GLY A 1 11.32 -0.84 1.18
C GLY A 1 11.36 -2.24 0.59
N ILE A 2 12.51 -2.93 0.65
CA ILE A 2 12.77 -4.16 -0.11
C ILE A 2 11.83 -5.32 0.26
N SER A 3 11.57 -5.56 1.55
CA SER A 3 10.65 -6.64 1.97
C SER A 3 9.23 -6.43 1.44
N ASN A 4 8.77 -5.17 1.32
CA ASN A 4 7.45 -4.86 0.78
C ASN A 4 7.34 -5.22 -0.71
N ILE A 5 8.43 -5.09 -1.47
CA ILE A 5 8.47 -5.48 -2.89
C ILE A 5 8.10 -6.97 -3.01
N ILE A 6 8.82 -7.82 -2.29
CA ILE A 6 8.68 -9.27 -2.40
C ILE A 6 7.35 -9.73 -1.82
N LEU A 7 7.00 -9.24 -0.61
CA LEU A 7 5.79 -9.65 0.07
C LEU A 7 4.54 -9.23 -0.70
N LEU A 8 4.44 -7.94 -1.07
CA LEU A 8 3.26 -7.47 -1.80
C LEU A 8 3.10 -8.19 -3.12
N SER A 9 4.18 -8.34 -3.90
CA SER A 9 4.13 -9.08 -5.17
C SER A 9 3.58 -10.49 -4.98
N THR A 10 4.07 -11.19 -3.95
CA THR A 10 3.62 -12.55 -3.61
C THR A 10 2.14 -12.59 -3.23
N PHE A 11 1.67 -11.64 -2.42
CA PHE A 11 0.25 -11.53 -2.09
C PHE A 11 -0.61 -11.19 -3.31
N ILE A 12 -0.14 -10.32 -4.21
CA ILE A 12 -0.86 -10.02 -5.45
C ILE A 12 -0.94 -11.27 -6.32
N TYR A 13 0.16 -12.02 -6.52
CA TYR A 13 0.11 -13.28 -7.26
C TYR A 13 -0.91 -14.27 -6.67
N ALA A 14 -0.94 -14.40 -5.35
CA ALA A 14 -1.85 -15.32 -4.67
C ALA A 14 -3.32 -14.89 -4.75
N THR A 15 -3.59 -13.58 -4.76
CA THR A 15 -4.97 -13.04 -4.66
C THR A 15 -5.55 -12.56 -5.98
N ALA A 16 -4.70 -12.28 -6.98
CA ALA A 16 -5.13 -11.75 -8.28
C ALA A 16 -6.21 -12.59 -8.98
N PRO A 17 -6.13 -13.94 -9.02
CA PRO A 17 -7.18 -14.75 -9.67
C PRO A 17 -8.55 -14.60 -9.01
N ALA A 18 -8.60 -14.39 -7.69
CA ALA A 18 -9.85 -14.30 -6.94
C ALA A 18 -10.39 -12.86 -6.90
N SER A 19 -9.51 -11.88 -6.66
CA SER A 19 -9.92 -10.51 -6.35
C SER A 19 -9.37 -9.43 -7.29
N GLY A 20 -8.46 -9.77 -8.20
CA GLY A 20 -7.67 -8.77 -8.93
C GLY A 20 -6.50 -8.21 -8.12
N GLY A 21 -6.33 -8.62 -6.86
CA GLY A 21 -5.11 -8.37 -6.10
C GLY A 21 -4.85 -6.91 -5.75
N HIS A 22 -5.90 -6.10 -5.55
CA HIS A 22 -5.74 -4.67 -5.26
C HIS A 22 -4.95 -4.40 -3.98
N LEU A 23 -5.26 -5.13 -2.90
CA LEU A 23 -4.59 -5.10 -1.59
C LEU A 23 -4.32 -3.69 -1.01
N ASN A 24 -5.05 -2.68 -1.47
CA ASN A 24 -4.89 -1.29 -1.09
C ASN A 24 -6.22 -0.54 -1.32
N PRO A 25 -6.74 0.17 -0.30
CA PRO A 25 -7.99 0.92 -0.42
C PRO A 25 -7.95 2.02 -1.47
N MET A 26 -6.85 2.75 -1.60
CA MET A 26 -6.68 3.80 -2.62
C MET A 26 -6.72 3.22 -4.03
N ILE A 27 -6.04 2.08 -4.27
CA ILE A 27 -6.11 1.39 -5.56
C ILE A 27 -7.54 0.94 -5.85
N SER A 28 -8.24 0.39 -4.86
CA SER A 28 -9.63 -0.07 -5.02
C SER A 28 -10.59 1.07 -5.30
N PHE A 29 -10.42 2.20 -4.61
CA PHE A 29 -11.19 3.41 -4.83
C PHE A 29 -10.94 3.99 -6.22
N SER A 30 -9.68 4.12 -6.63
CA SER A 30 -9.33 4.59 -7.98
C SER A 30 -9.89 3.66 -9.07
N ALA A 31 -9.84 2.33 -8.87
CA ALA A 31 -10.40 1.37 -9.80
C ALA A 31 -11.93 1.51 -9.95
N ILE A 32 -12.65 1.94 -8.90
CA ILE A 32 -14.06 2.30 -9.01
C ILE A 32 -14.22 3.54 -9.90
N LEU A 33 -13.46 4.60 -9.63
CA LEU A 33 -13.54 5.86 -10.37
C LEU A 33 -13.20 5.70 -11.86
N THR A 34 -12.28 4.80 -12.19
CA THR A 34 -11.88 4.52 -13.58
C THR A 34 -12.71 3.42 -14.25
N GLY A 35 -13.72 2.86 -13.56
CA GLY A 35 -14.61 1.83 -14.11
C GLY A 35 -13.97 0.43 -14.27
N LEU A 36 -12.83 0.18 -13.63
CA LEU A 36 -12.16 -1.13 -13.62
C LEU A 36 -12.74 -2.08 -12.56
N CYS A 37 -13.40 -1.53 -11.54
CA CYS A 37 -14.06 -2.27 -10.48
C CYS A 37 -15.47 -1.73 -10.24
N SER A 38 -16.46 -2.61 -10.06
CA SER A 38 -17.81 -2.16 -9.71
C SER A 38 -17.85 -1.58 -8.29
N VAL A 39 -18.72 -0.59 -8.07
CA VAL A 39 -18.87 0.07 -6.76
C VAL A 39 -19.08 -0.92 -5.60
N PRO A 40 -20.01 -1.91 -5.69
CA PRO A 40 -20.23 -2.84 -4.58
C PRO A 40 -18.99 -3.69 -4.28
N ARG A 41 -18.28 -4.15 -5.32
CA ARG A 41 -17.07 -4.95 -5.18
C ARG A 41 -15.94 -4.14 -4.56
N GLY A 42 -15.74 -2.90 -5.01
CA GLY A 42 -14.71 -2.02 -4.46
C GLY A 42 -14.96 -1.64 -3.01
N ILE A 43 -16.22 -1.43 -2.60
CA ILE A 43 -16.56 -1.20 -1.18
C ILE A 43 -16.19 -2.42 -0.33
N LEU A 44 -16.56 -3.64 -0.76
CA LEU A 44 -16.18 -4.87 -0.04
C LEU A 44 -14.66 -5.02 0.07
N TYR A 45 -13.92 -4.62 -0.96
CA TYR A 45 -12.45 -4.66 -0.95
C TYR A 45 -11.87 -3.70 0.06
N MET A 46 -12.33 -2.44 0.06
CA MET A 46 -11.85 -1.44 1.01
C MET A 46 -12.14 -1.88 2.45
N CYS A 47 -13.33 -2.39 2.74
CA CYS A 47 -13.67 -2.92 4.07
C CYS A 47 -12.78 -4.10 4.47
N GLY A 48 -12.60 -5.08 3.58
CA GLY A 48 -11.74 -6.24 3.85
C GLY A 48 -10.28 -5.86 4.06
N GLN A 49 -9.77 -4.89 3.28
CA GLN A 49 -8.40 -4.40 3.38
C GLN A 49 -8.16 -3.63 4.70
N THR A 50 -9.08 -2.75 5.10
CA THR A 50 -8.94 -1.99 6.35
C THR A 50 -9.08 -2.90 7.58
N LEU A 51 -10.06 -3.81 7.58
CA LEU A 51 -10.22 -4.80 8.65
C LEU A 51 -9.02 -5.75 8.72
N GLY A 52 -8.55 -6.26 7.59
CA GLY A 52 -7.37 -7.12 7.50
C GLY A 52 -6.11 -6.42 8.02
N GLY A 53 -5.90 -5.15 7.66
CA GLY A 53 -4.79 -4.34 8.17
C GLY A 53 -4.86 -4.12 9.69
N ALA A 54 -6.04 -3.81 10.22
CA ALA A 54 -6.25 -3.68 11.66
C ALA A 54 -5.98 -5.00 12.42
N LEU A 55 -6.46 -6.12 11.88
CA LEU A 55 -6.20 -7.46 12.44
C LEU A 55 -4.71 -7.81 12.41
N ALA A 56 -4.02 -7.52 11.30
CA ALA A 56 -2.58 -7.74 11.19
C ALA A 56 -1.81 -6.93 12.25
N GLY A 57 -2.18 -5.67 12.48
CA GLY A 57 -1.61 -4.84 13.55
C GLY A 57 -1.85 -5.44 14.96
N GLY A 58 -3.06 -5.92 15.23
CA GLY A 58 -3.39 -6.61 16.49
C GLY A 58 -2.61 -7.90 16.71
N ILE A 59 -2.42 -8.70 15.65
CA ILE A 59 -1.58 -9.91 15.71
C ILE A 59 -0.12 -9.54 15.98
N LEU A 60 0.42 -8.53 15.30
CA LEU A 60 1.80 -8.07 15.54
C LEU A 60 1.99 -7.58 16.98
N LEU A 61 1.01 -6.87 17.54
CA LEU A 61 1.01 -6.48 18.95
C LEU A 61 1.08 -7.71 19.89
N GLY A 62 0.29 -8.76 19.59
CA GLY A 62 0.32 -10.01 20.35
C GLY A 62 1.64 -10.78 20.22
N VAL A 63 2.25 -10.79 19.02
CA VAL A 63 3.50 -11.50 18.74
C VAL A 63 4.71 -10.78 19.32
N TRP A 64 4.79 -9.45 19.22
CA TRP A 64 5.93 -8.67 19.71
C TRP A 64 5.83 -8.31 21.19
N GLY A 65 4.63 -8.31 21.76
CA GLY A 65 4.34 -7.76 23.07
C GLY A 65 4.24 -6.23 23.06
N PRO A 66 3.56 -5.64 24.06
CA PRO A 66 3.20 -4.22 24.06
C PRO A 66 4.41 -3.28 24.11
N GLU A 67 5.46 -3.63 24.86
CA GLU A 67 6.67 -2.80 24.99
C GLU A 67 7.40 -2.67 23.65
N ARG A 68 7.64 -3.79 22.97
CA ARG A 68 8.34 -3.82 21.68
C ARG A 68 7.49 -3.24 20.56
N ALA A 69 6.18 -3.47 20.57
CA ALA A 69 5.27 -2.84 19.61
C ALA A 69 5.30 -1.30 19.75
N THR A 70 5.31 -0.79 20.99
CA THR A 70 5.38 0.66 21.24
C THR A 70 6.73 1.25 20.85
N SER A 71 7.84 0.56 21.11
CA SER A 71 9.18 1.05 20.76
C SER A 71 9.40 1.09 19.24
N LEU A 72 8.83 0.12 18.51
CA LEU A 72 8.85 0.08 17.04
C LEU A 72 7.72 0.88 16.39
N LYS A 73 6.93 1.63 17.18
CA LYS A 73 5.80 2.44 16.69
C LYS A 73 4.78 1.62 15.88
N GLY A 74 4.59 0.36 16.26
CA GLY A 74 3.69 -0.59 15.60
C GLY A 74 4.18 -1.07 14.22
N GLY A 75 5.41 -0.73 13.81
CA GLY A 75 5.97 -1.13 12.52
C GLY A 75 5.24 -0.49 11.31
N GLY A 76 4.53 0.63 11.52
CA GLY A 76 3.64 1.23 10.53
C GLY A 76 3.72 2.75 10.43
N CYS A 77 2.63 3.36 9.94
CA CYS A 77 2.48 4.81 9.78
C CYS A 77 2.47 5.50 11.15
N TRP A 78 3.51 6.29 11.42
CA TRP A 78 3.64 7.05 12.66
C TRP A 78 4.36 8.37 12.40
N TYR A 79 3.97 9.40 13.15
CA TYR A 79 4.72 10.64 13.22
C TYR A 79 4.68 11.27 14.61
N ASP A 80 5.67 12.10 14.90
CA ASP A 80 5.78 12.94 16.10
C ASP A 80 5.34 14.38 15.77
N PRO A 81 4.18 14.85 16.30
CA PRO A 81 3.71 16.22 16.08
C PRO A 81 4.65 17.30 16.61
N SER A 82 5.57 16.97 17.52
CA SER A 82 6.56 17.92 18.03
C SER A 82 7.74 18.14 17.08
N GLN A 83 7.96 17.22 16.13
CA GLN A 83 9.10 17.24 15.21
C GLN A 83 8.70 17.46 13.74
N ALA A 84 7.47 17.10 13.37
CA ALA A 84 6.99 17.17 12.00
C ALA A 84 5.66 17.94 11.89
N ASN A 85 5.58 18.83 10.89
CA ASN A 85 4.34 19.56 10.60
C ASN A 85 3.33 18.63 9.91
N PRO A 86 2.09 18.51 10.42
CA PRO A 86 1.04 17.71 9.77
C PRO A 86 0.81 18.03 8.30
N GLY A 87 0.95 19.29 7.89
CA GLY A 87 0.81 19.71 6.49
C GLY A 87 1.91 19.16 5.58
N GLN A 88 3.14 19.03 6.07
CA GLN A 88 4.24 18.43 5.32
C GLN A 88 4.03 16.92 5.13
N ILE A 89 3.59 16.24 6.20
CA ILE A 89 3.26 14.81 6.14
C ILE A 89 2.10 14.57 5.18
N TYR A 90 1.04 15.36 5.28
CA TYR A 90 -0.11 15.27 4.38
C TYR A 90 0.30 15.40 2.91
N LEU A 91 1.11 16.41 2.57
CA LEU A 91 1.60 16.60 1.21
C LEU A 91 2.45 15.41 0.73
N ASN A 92 3.30 14.86 1.60
CA ASN A 92 4.10 13.68 1.28
C ASN A 92 3.21 12.45 1.02
N GLU A 93 2.23 12.18 1.87
CA GLU A 93 1.27 11.08 1.72
C GLU A 93 0.46 11.21 0.41
N VAL A 94 -0.02 12.42 0.09
CA VAL A 94 -0.75 12.68 -1.15
C VAL A 94 0.12 12.45 -2.37
N PHE A 95 1.35 12.96 -2.37
CA PHE A 95 2.26 12.79 -3.50
C PHE A 95 2.72 11.34 -3.66
N ALA A 96 3.08 10.67 -2.56
CA ALA A 96 3.44 9.25 -2.56
C ALA A 96 2.29 8.37 -3.08
N SER A 97 1.06 8.64 -2.62
CA SER A 97 -0.14 7.95 -3.08
C SER A 97 -0.39 8.19 -4.57
N PHE A 98 -0.22 9.42 -5.05
CA PHE A 98 -0.36 9.74 -6.47
C PHE A 98 0.66 8.97 -7.32
N VAL A 99 1.93 8.98 -6.92
CA VAL A 99 2.99 8.24 -7.64
C VAL A 99 2.71 6.74 -7.62
N LEU A 100 2.31 6.18 -6.47
CA LEU A 100 1.94 4.77 -6.37
C LEU A 100 0.78 4.42 -7.31
N LEU A 101 -0.28 5.22 -7.34
CA LEU A 101 -1.42 5.01 -8.25
C LEU A 101 -1.00 5.11 -9.71
N PHE A 102 -0.24 6.14 -10.07
CA PHE A 102 0.25 6.34 -11.44
C PHE A 102 1.06 5.12 -11.92
N LEU A 103 2.03 4.67 -11.12
CA LEU A 103 2.86 3.51 -11.46
C LEU A 103 2.03 2.23 -11.50
N SER A 104 1.19 1.99 -10.48
CA SER A 104 0.38 0.75 -10.39
C SER A 104 -0.59 0.62 -11.57
N PHE A 105 -1.24 1.71 -11.97
CA PHE A 105 -2.08 1.72 -13.16
C PHE A 105 -1.27 1.51 -14.44
N GLY A 106 -0.11 2.17 -14.55
CA GLY A 106 0.76 2.06 -15.72
C GLY A 106 1.39 0.67 -15.92
N VAL A 107 1.58 -0.11 -14.85
CA VAL A 107 2.27 -1.41 -14.95
C VAL A 107 1.40 -2.63 -14.64
N GLY A 108 0.25 -2.45 -14.00
CA GLY A 108 -0.55 -3.55 -13.46
C GLY A 108 -2.05 -3.48 -13.73
N LEU A 109 -2.68 -2.31 -13.60
CA LEU A 109 -4.15 -2.22 -13.64
C LEU A 109 -4.74 -1.83 -14.99
N ASP A 110 -4.03 -1.08 -15.85
CA ASP A 110 -4.56 -0.69 -17.16
C ASP A 110 -4.64 -1.91 -18.10
N PRO A 111 -5.83 -2.29 -18.60
CA PRO A 111 -5.99 -3.41 -19.53
C PRO A 111 -5.15 -3.28 -20.80
N ARG A 112 -4.82 -2.05 -21.22
CA ARG A 112 -3.97 -1.78 -22.40
C ARG A 112 -2.53 -2.25 -22.17
N GLN A 113 -2.09 -2.31 -20.92
CA GLN A 113 -0.75 -2.74 -20.52
C GLN A 113 -0.65 -4.26 -20.33
N ALA A 114 -1.79 -4.97 -20.37
CA ALA A 114 -1.82 -6.42 -20.19
C ALA A 114 -1.04 -7.18 -21.28
N ALA A 115 -0.95 -6.64 -22.49
CA ALA A 115 -0.14 -7.23 -23.57
C ALA A 115 1.37 -7.12 -23.32
N LEU A 116 1.81 -6.08 -22.61
CA LEU A 116 3.23 -5.82 -22.35
C LEU A 116 3.73 -6.52 -21.09
N PHE A 117 3.04 -6.33 -19.96
CA PHE A 117 3.46 -6.87 -18.67
C PHE A 117 2.69 -8.14 -18.29
N GLY A 118 1.38 -8.13 -18.55
CA GLY A 118 0.47 -9.22 -18.23
C GLY A 118 0.50 -9.69 -16.77
N PRO A 119 -0.10 -10.86 -16.49
CA PRO A 119 -0.20 -11.40 -15.13
C PRO A 119 1.15 -11.81 -14.53
N ARG A 120 2.18 -11.99 -15.36
CA ARG A 120 3.50 -12.46 -14.92
C ARG A 120 4.32 -11.32 -14.33
N MET A 121 4.34 -10.15 -14.95
CA MET A 121 5.15 -9.02 -14.47
C MET A 121 4.37 -7.98 -13.69
N GLY A 122 3.07 -7.80 -13.96
CA GLY A 122 2.24 -6.80 -13.28
C GLY A 122 2.35 -6.83 -11.75
N PRO A 123 2.15 -7.99 -11.09
CA PRO A 123 2.28 -8.10 -9.63
C PRO A 123 3.66 -7.68 -9.09
N LEU A 124 4.74 -8.08 -9.76
CA LEU A 124 6.10 -7.70 -9.38
C LEU A 124 6.33 -6.20 -9.51
N LEU A 125 5.87 -5.58 -10.59
CA LEU A 125 6.05 -4.15 -10.84
C LEU A 125 5.19 -3.28 -9.91
N VAL A 126 3.98 -3.74 -9.56
CA VAL A 126 3.14 -3.07 -8.54
C VAL A 126 3.80 -3.18 -7.16
N GLY A 127 4.32 -4.35 -6.78
CA GLY A 127 5.10 -4.52 -5.55
C GLY A 127 6.35 -3.64 -5.52
N ALA A 128 7.09 -3.58 -6.64
CA ALA A 128 8.25 -2.69 -6.79
C ALA A 128 7.86 -1.23 -6.64
N SER A 129 6.73 -0.81 -7.22
CA SER A 129 6.21 0.56 -7.11
C SER A 129 5.98 0.94 -5.65
N LEU A 130 5.26 0.12 -4.88
CA LEU A 130 5.07 0.38 -3.45
C LEU A 130 6.39 0.38 -2.68
N GLY A 131 7.23 -0.64 -2.88
CA GLY A 131 8.45 -0.77 -2.10
C GLY A 131 9.48 0.34 -2.38
N LEU A 132 9.55 0.84 -3.61
CA LEU A 132 10.40 1.98 -3.99
C LEU A 132 9.83 3.30 -3.48
N VAL A 133 8.52 3.53 -3.59
CA VAL A 133 7.87 4.74 -3.05
C VAL A 133 8.02 4.80 -1.53
N SER A 134 7.76 3.72 -0.80
CA SER A 134 7.97 3.73 0.64
C SER A 134 9.43 3.84 1.04
N PHE A 135 10.35 3.30 0.24
CA PHE A 135 11.78 3.51 0.50
C PHE A 135 12.19 4.97 0.26
N SER A 136 11.69 5.60 -0.80
CA SER A 136 12.05 6.98 -1.13
C SER A 136 11.48 7.98 -0.14
N THR A 137 10.35 7.70 0.51
CA THR A 137 9.70 8.62 1.45
C THR A 137 10.12 8.42 2.91
N SER A 138 10.69 7.26 3.26
CA SER A 138 11.17 6.97 4.61
C SER A 138 12.39 7.81 5.00
N GLY A 139 12.36 8.38 6.21
CA GLY A 139 13.52 9.06 6.80
C GLY A 139 13.83 10.45 6.25
N ILE A 140 12.98 11.01 5.37
CA ILE A 140 13.14 12.38 4.86
C ILE A 140 12.82 13.42 5.94
N ILE A 141 11.76 13.19 6.72
CA ILE A 141 11.25 14.14 7.71
C ILE A 141 11.58 13.59 9.12
N PRO A 142 12.31 14.34 9.97
CA PRO A 142 12.54 13.94 11.35
C PRO A 142 11.23 13.66 12.10
N GLY A 143 11.18 12.57 12.84
CA GLY A 143 9.98 12.17 13.57
C GLY A 143 8.86 11.59 12.70
N TYR A 144 9.09 11.25 11.43
CA TYR A 144 8.11 10.59 10.56
C TYR A 144 8.68 9.30 9.95
N ALA A 145 7.88 8.23 9.95
CA ALA A 145 8.31 6.91 9.50
C ALA A 145 8.43 6.78 7.96
N GLY A 146 7.75 7.64 7.20
CA GLY A 146 7.60 7.52 5.75
C GLY A 146 6.17 7.15 5.34
N ALA A 147 5.90 7.26 4.04
CA ALA A 147 4.61 6.95 3.40
C ALA A 147 4.59 5.51 2.85
#